data_AF-A0A0Q9JFF0-F1
#
_entry.id   AF-A0A0Q9JFF0-F1
#
_cell.length_a   1.000
_cell.length_b   1.000
_cell.length_c   1.000
_cell.angle_alpha   90.00
_cell.angle_beta   90.00
_cell.angle_gamma   90.00
#
_symmetry.space_group_name_H-M   'P 1'
#
loop_
_entity.id
_entity.type
_entity.pdbx_description
1 polymer ?
#
loop_
_entity_poly.entity_id
_entity_poly.type
_entity_poly.pdbx_seq_one_letter_code
_entity_poly.pdbx_strand_id
1 'polypeptide(L)'
;MEGVDAVFKAISDPTRRILVEELADRDGQTLFELCVRLISRHGLDVSRQAVAKHLDVLERAGLVEVRREGRYRLHTLDRAPLRAAWDEWFRPLVQPGDPSEE
;
A
#
# COMPACT_ATOMS: atom_id res chain seq x y z
N MET A 1 -4.70 -11.35 14.37
CA MET A 1 -3.43 -11.02 13.69
C MET A 1 -3.44 -11.29 12.18
N GLU A 2 -4.39 -12.06 11.62
CA GLU A 2 -4.39 -12.39 10.18
C GLU A 2 -4.42 -11.15 9.26
N GLY A 3 -5.10 -10.07 9.66
CA GLY A 3 -5.10 -8.78 8.93
C GLY A 3 -3.75 -8.05 8.96
N VAL A 4 -3.06 -8.05 10.10
CA VAL A 4 -1.74 -7.43 10.27
C VAL A 4 -0.68 -8.18 9.44
N ASP A 5 -0.72 -9.51 9.43
CA ASP A 5 0.18 -10.35 8.63
C ASP A 5 0.00 -10.09 7.13
N ALA A 6 -1.26 -9.92 6.67
CA ALA A 6 -1.54 -9.59 5.28
C ALA A 6 -0.95 -8.22 4.87
N VAL A 7 -1.08 -7.20 5.74
CA VAL A 7 -0.48 -5.88 5.52
C VAL A 7 1.04 -5.98 5.46
N PHE A 8 1.68 -6.63 6.43
CA PHE A 8 3.15 -6.77 6.45
C PHE A 8 3.69 -7.55 5.25
N LYS A 9 3.03 -8.65 4.88
CA LYS A 9 3.37 -9.40 3.68
C LYS A 9 3.16 -8.56 2.42
N ALA A 10 2.15 -7.70 2.37
CA ALA A 10 1.94 -6.80 1.24
C ALA A 10 3.00 -5.71 1.16
N ILE A 11 3.43 -5.09 2.26
CA ILE A 11 4.44 -4.01 2.21
C ILE A 11 5.89 -4.49 2.21
N SER A 12 6.16 -5.79 2.37
CA SER A 12 7.54 -6.33 2.36
C SER A 12 8.25 -6.25 1.00
N ASP A 13 7.50 -5.98 -0.08
CA ASP A 13 8.03 -5.86 -1.44
C ASP A 13 8.26 -4.39 -1.81
N PRO A 14 9.43 -4.05 -2.40
CA PRO A 14 9.76 -2.67 -2.72
C PRO A 14 8.85 -2.05 -3.78
N THR A 15 8.42 -2.81 -4.80
CA THR A 15 7.51 -2.31 -5.84
C THR A 15 6.13 -2.00 -5.25
N ARG A 16 5.65 -2.83 -4.32
CA ARG A 16 4.39 -2.59 -3.62
C ARG A 16 4.45 -1.35 -2.72
N ARG A 17 5.57 -1.09 -2.05
CA ARG A 17 5.78 0.16 -1.29
C ARG A 17 5.75 1.40 -2.17
N ILE A 18 6.44 1.35 -3.31
CA ILE A 18 6.42 2.45 -4.28
C ILE A 18 4.99 2.71 -4.81
N LEU A 19 4.22 1.65 -5.11
CA LEU A 19 2.82 1.82 -5.52
C LEU A 19 1.96 2.48 -4.44
N VAL A 20 2.15 2.09 -3.17
CA VAL A 20 1.47 2.73 -2.03
C VAL A 20 1.88 4.19 -1.88
N GLU A 21 3.17 4.51 -2.05
CA GLU A 21 3.69 5.88 -2.01
C GLU A 21 3.13 6.73 -3.16
N GLU A 22 3.07 6.20 -4.38
CA GLU A 22 2.49 6.90 -5.53
C GLU A 22 0.98 7.14 -5.38
N LEU A 23 0.25 6.20 -4.77
CA LEU A 23 -1.17 6.38 -4.45
C LEU A 23 -1.37 7.35 -3.26
N ALA A 24 -0.42 7.40 -2.32
CA ALA A 24 -0.43 8.38 -1.24
C ALA A 24 -0.16 9.82 -1.75
N ASP A 25 0.68 9.96 -2.77
CA ASP A 25 0.98 11.23 -3.45
C ASP A 25 -0.18 11.70 -4.34
N ARG A 26 -0.75 10.78 -5.11
CA ARG A 26 -1.92 11.05 -5.95
C ARG A 26 -2.87 9.86 -5.95
N ASP A 27 -4.07 10.09 -5.44
CA ASP A 27 -5.09 9.06 -5.40
C ASP A 27 -5.85 8.92 -6.73
N GLY A 28 -6.59 7.82 -6.89
CA GLY A 28 -7.53 7.65 -8.01
C GLY A 28 -6.86 7.43 -9.36
N GLN A 29 -5.81 6.62 -9.39
CA GLN A 29 -4.99 6.41 -10.60
C GLN A 29 -5.34 5.12 -11.32
N THR A 30 -5.32 5.17 -12.65
CA THR A 30 -5.45 3.96 -13.47
C THR A 30 -4.19 3.10 -13.40
N LEU A 31 -4.32 1.81 -13.74
CA LEU A 31 -3.17 0.92 -13.90
C LEU A 31 -2.13 1.49 -14.87
N PHE A 32 -2.57 2.15 -15.94
CA PHE A 32 -1.66 2.74 -16.93
C PHE A 32 -0.87 3.91 -16.33
N GLU A 33 -1.53 4.83 -15.61
CA GLU A 33 -0.85 5.95 -14.95
C GLU A 33 0.17 5.47 -13.92
N LEU A 34 -0.15 4.44 -13.14
CA LEU A 34 0.79 3.84 -12.18
C LEU A 34 2.02 3.25 -12.87
N CYS A 35 1.84 2.53 -13.98
CA CYS A 35 2.98 2.05 -14.78
C CYS A 35 3.86 3.20 -15.29
N VAL A 36 3.23 4.27 -15.81
CA VAL A 36 3.96 5.45 -16.30
C VAL A 36 4.77 6.08 -15.17
N ARG A 37 4.19 6.24 -13.97
CA ARG A 37 4.89 6.81 -12.81
C ARG A 37 6.05 5.95 -12.31
N LEU A 38 5.88 4.63 -12.28
CA LEU A 38 6.96 3.70 -11.95
C LEU A 38 8.17 3.89 -12.88
N ILE A 39 7.93 4.03 -14.17
CA ILE A 39 9.00 4.28 -15.15
C ILE A 39 9.57 5.69 -14.99
N SER A 40 8.72 6.72 -14.98
CA SER A 40 9.17 8.12 -15.08
C SER A 40 9.75 8.68 -13.78
N ARG A 41 9.26 8.25 -12.61
CA ARG A 41 9.72 8.74 -11.30
C ARG A 41 10.74 7.83 -10.62
N HIS A 42 10.66 6.52 -10.87
CA HIS A 42 11.47 5.51 -10.18
C HIS A 42 12.43 4.74 -11.09
N GLY A 43 12.36 4.95 -12.41
CA GLY A 43 13.19 4.21 -13.37
C GLY A 43 12.87 2.71 -13.43
N LEU A 44 11.68 2.31 -12.97
CA LEU A 44 11.27 0.92 -12.84
C LEU A 44 10.45 0.47 -14.05
N ASP A 45 11.09 -0.28 -14.94
CA ASP A 45 10.42 -0.92 -16.08
C ASP A 45 9.76 -2.24 -15.67
N VAL A 46 8.62 -2.12 -14.99
CA VAL A 46 7.82 -3.26 -14.54
C VAL A 46 6.68 -3.48 -15.52
N SER A 47 6.50 -4.72 -15.97
CA SER A 47 5.43 -5.05 -16.90
C SER A 47 4.06 -4.74 -16.30
N ARG A 48 3.11 -4.31 -17.14
CA ARG A 48 1.74 -4.02 -16.72
C ARG A 48 1.08 -5.20 -15.99
N GLN A 49 1.39 -6.44 -16.37
CA GLN A 49 0.89 -7.63 -15.70
C GLN A 49 1.47 -7.80 -14.29
N ALA A 50 2.76 -7.50 -14.11
CA ALA A 50 3.39 -7.51 -12.79
C ALA A 50 2.81 -6.40 -11.89
N VAL A 51 2.61 -5.18 -12.41
CA VAL A 51 1.94 -4.11 -11.67
C VAL A 51 0.51 -4.50 -11.26
N ALA A 52 -0.26 -5.11 -12.17
CA ALA A 52 -1.60 -5.60 -11.84
C ALA A 52 -1.56 -6.64 -10.71
N LYS A 53 -0.63 -7.60 -10.76
CA LYS A 53 -0.46 -8.60 -9.70
C LYS A 53 -0.07 -7.95 -8.35
N HIS A 54 0.75 -6.91 -8.38
CA HIS A 54 1.11 -6.16 -7.17
C HIS A 54 -0.12 -5.45 -6.57
N LEU A 55 -0.95 -4.83 -7.41
CA LEU A 55 -2.20 -4.19 -7.00
C LEU A 55 -3.20 -5.20 -6.43
N ASP A 56 -3.33 -6.39 -7.04
CA ASP A 56 -4.19 -7.45 -6.51
C ASP A 56 -3.76 -7.90 -5.09
N VAL A 57 -2.45 -7.94 -4.82
CA VAL A 57 -1.93 -8.25 -3.47
C VAL A 57 -2.24 -7.12 -2.48
N LEU A 58 -2.08 -5.87 -2.90
CA LEU A 58 -2.40 -4.71 -2.08
C LEU A 58 -3.91 -4.62 -1.79
N GLU A 59 -4.76 -4.89 -2.78
CA GLU A 59 -6.22 -4.93 -2.65
C GLU A 59 -6.67 -6.02 -1.67
N ARG A 60 -6.09 -7.23 -1.76
CA ARG A 60 -6.37 -8.31 -0.80
C ARG A 60 -5.93 -7.99 0.63
N ALA A 61 -4.91 -7.15 0.79
CA ALA A 61 -4.48 -6.66 2.10
C ALA A 61 -5.29 -5.44 2.58
N GLY A 62 -6.27 -4.97 1.80
CA GLY A 62 -7.07 -3.78 2.09
C GLY A 62 -6.33 -2.46 1.89
N LEU A 63 -5.10 -2.48 1.38
CA LEU A 63 -4.30 -1.26 1.20
C LEU A 63 -4.69 -0.46 -0.04
N VAL A 64 -5.37 -1.11 -0.99
CA VAL A 64 -5.84 -0.46 -2.22
C VAL A 64 -7.30 -0.81 -2.43
N GLU A 65 -8.13 0.22 -2.62
CA GLU A 65 -9.49 0.07 -3.11
C GLU A 65 -9.52 0.31 -4.62
N VAL A 66 -10.42 -0.39 -5.32
CA VAL A 66 -10.62 -0.19 -6.75
C VAL A 66 -12.05 0.27 -7.04
N ARG A 67 -12.17 1.47 -7.58
CA ARG A 67 -13.46 2.06 -7.96
C ARG A 67 -13.57 2.12 -9.49
N ARG A 68 -14.77 1.84 -10.01
CA ARG A 68 -15.04 1.93 -11.44
C ARG A 68 -15.65 3.28 -11.77
N GLU A 69 -15.00 4.02 -12.66
CA GLU A 69 -15.52 5.28 -13.19
C GLU A 69 -15.65 5.15 -14.72
N GLY A 70 -16.87 4.88 -15.16
CA GLY A 70 -17.16 4.54 -16.55
C GLY A 70 -16.37 3.30 -17.01
N ARG A 71 -15.40 3.51 -17.91
CA ARG A 71 -14.52 2.45 -18.44
C ARG A 71 -13.22 2.27 -17.66
N TYR A 72 -12.93 3.17 -16.72
CA TYR A 72 -11.68 3.18 -15.97
C TYR A 72 -11.82 2.46 -14.63
N ARG A 73 -10.75 1.78 -14.23
CA ARG A 73 -10.55 1.27 -12.86
C ARG A 73 -9.54 2.19 -12.19
N LEU A 74 -9.99 2.94 -11.20
CA LEU A 74 -9.18 3.85 -10.41
C LEU A 74 -8.79 3.14 -9.12
N HIS A 75 -7.49 3.14 -8.83
CA HIS A 75 -6.92 2.57 -7.62
C HIS A 75 -6.73 3.69 -6.63
N THR A 76 -7.18 3.47 -5.39
CA THR A 76 -7.07 4.44 -4.31
C THR A 76 -6.44 3.81 -3.07
N LEU A 77 -5.63 4.57 -2.32
CA LEU A 77 -5.01 4.08 -1.09
C LEU A 77 -6.00 4.11 0.08
N ASP A 78 -6.22 2.97 0.73
CA ASP A 78 -6.81 2.93 2.07
C ASP A 78 -5.71 2.81 3.13
N ARG A 79 -5.69 3.79 4.04
CA ARG A 79 -4.70 3.90 5.12
C ARG A 79 -5.13 3.18 6.39
N ALA A 80 -6.39 2.77 6.50
CA ALA A 80 -6.93 2.17 7.71
C ALA A 80 -6.18 0.88 8.11
N PRO A 81 -5.83 -0.05 7.20
CA PRO A 81 -5.08 -1.26 7.59
C PRO A 81 -3.66 -0.96 8.07
N LEU A 82 -2.99 0.05 7.51
CA LEU A 82 -1.67 0.49 7.98
C LEU A 82 -1.76 1.10 9.39
N ARG A 83 -2.79 1.92 9.65
CA ARG A 83 -3.02 2.50 10.98
C ARG A 83 -3.29 1.39 12.00
N ALA A 84 -4.14 0.42 11.68
CA ALA A 84 -4.42 -0.71 12.55
C ALA A 84 -3.15 -1.52 12.86
N ALA A 85 -2.36 -1.85 11.83
CA ALA A 85 -1.09 -2.56 12.01
C ALA A 85 -0.07 -1.77 12.87
N TRP A 86 -0.02 -0.44 12.71
CA TRP A 86 0.79 0.42 13.58
C TRP A 86 0.33 0.35 15.03
N ASP A 87 -0.97 0.53 15.27
CA ASP A 87 -1.56 0.62 16.60
C ASP A 87 -1.47 -0.70 17.36
N GLU A 88 -1.73 -1.83 16.68
CA GLU A 88 -1.78 -3.17 17.28
C GLU A 88 -0.38 -3.78 17.50
N TRP A 89 0.57 -3.53 16.59
CA TRP A 89 1.85 -4.24 16.59
C TRP A 89 3.06 -3.33 16.86
N PHE A 90 3.17 -2.18 16.21
CA PHE A 90 4.35 -1.30 16.36
C PHE A 90 4.29 -0.44 17.62
N ARG A 91 3.15 0.21 17.90
CA ARG A 91 3.01 1.17 19.00
C ARG A 91 3.44 0.58 20.35
N PRO A 92 3.01 -0.63 20.76
CA PRO A 92 3.41 -1.20 22.05
C PRO A 92 4.90 -1.56 22.14
N LEU A 93 5.57 -1.78 21.01
CA LEU A 93 6.98 -2.20 20.95
C LEU A 93 7.95 -1.01 20.91
N VAL A 94 7.50 0.13 20.39
CA VAL A 94 8.35 1.31 20.11
C VAL A 94 8.14 2.41 21.15
N GLN A 95 7.04 2.39 21.91
CA GLN A 95 6.91 3.25 23.07
C GLN A 95 7.79 2.71 24.20
N PRO A 96 8.74 3.51 24.73
CA PRO A 96 9.40 3.14 25.98
C PRO A 96 8.32 2.94 27.03
N GLY A 97 8.49 1.95 27.91
CA GLY A 97 7.63 1.80 29.09
C GLY A 97 7.51 3.15 29.76
N ASP A 98 6.28 3.56 30.07
CA ASP A 98 6.00 4.82 30.74
C ASP A 98 6.93 4.97 31.95
N PRO A 99 7.82 5.98 32.01
CA PRO A 99 8.70 6.18 33.15
C PRO A 99 7.94 6.53 34.44
N SER A 100 6.61 6.59 34.41
CA SER A 100 5.75 6.77 35.59
C SER A 100 5.66 5.55 36.53
N GLU A 101 6.32 4.43 36.22
CA GLU A 101 6.38 3.23 37.09
C GLU A 101 7.66 3.10 37.95
N GLU A 102 8.55 4.11 38.01
CA GLU A 102 9.67 4.16 38.99
C GLU A 102 9.75 5.46 39.80
#